data_AF-A0A7X3TPE6-F1
#
_entry.id   AF-A0A7X3TPE6-F1
#
_cell.length_a   1.000
_cell.length_b   1.000
_cell.length_c   1.000
_cell.angle_alpha   90.00
_cell.angle_beta   90.00
_cell.angle_gamma   90.00
#
_symmetry.space_group_name_H-M   'P 1'
#
loop_
_entity.id
_entity.type
_entity.pdbx_description
1 polymer ?
#
loop_
_entity_poly.entity_id
_entity_poly.type
_entity_poly.pdbx_seq_one_letter_code
_entity_poly.pdbx_strand_id
1 'polypeptide(L)'
;MSANNRVLVLAPHTDDGELGCGGTISRMVEEGREVYYAAFSTAAESVPPPFPSDILEKEVREGTKVLGIPAANLLVYKYKVRHLP
;
A
#
# COMPACT_ATOMS: atom_id res chain seq x y z
N MET A 1 7.25 11.17 -24.91
CA MET A 1 7.03 10.71 -23.53
C MET A 1 5.55 10.38 -23.40
N SER A 2 5.21 9.16 -22.97
CA SER A 2 3.81 8.72 -22.83
C SER A 2 3.10 9.52 -21.72
N ALA A 3 1.83 9.86 -21.93
CA ALA A 3 1.10 10.87 -21.17
C ALA A 3 0.75 10.49 -19.71
N ASN A 4 0.99 9.25 -19.25
CA ASN A 4 0.66 8.82 -17.89
C ASN A 4 1.91 8.42 -17.09
N ASN A 5 2.57 9.42 -16.50
CA ASN A 5 3.73 9.23 -15.64
C ASN A 5 3.37 8.97 -14.16
N ARG A 6 2.08 9.04 -13.82
CA ARG A 6 1.56 8.80 -12.46
C ARG A 6 0.71 7.55 -12.41
N VAL A 7 0.89 6.77 -11.35
CA VAL A 7 0.16 5.53 -11.08
C VAL A 7 -0.39 5.60 -9.66
N LEU A 8 -1.65 5.18 -9.47
CA LEU A 8 -2.25 5.05 -8.16
C LEU A 8 -2.67 3.60 -7.94
N VAL A 9 -2.06 2.96 -6.94
CA VAL A 9 -2.43 1.63 -6.46
C VAL A 9 -3.51 1.81 -5.40
N LEU A 10 -4.68 1.22 -5.62
CA LEU A 10 -5.78 1.21 -4.66
C LEU A 10 -5.83 -0.16 -4.00
N ALA A 11 -5.63 -0.19 -2.68
CA ALA A 11 -5.54 -1.40 -1.89
C ALA A 11 -6.64 -1.37 -0.80
N PRO A 12 -7.59 -2.32 -0.82
CA PRO A 12 -8.58 -2.44 0.27
C PRO A 12 -7.93 -2.55 1.64
N HIS A 13 -6.89 -3.38 1.75
CA HIS A 13 -6.10 -3.58 2.96
C HIS A 13 -4.61 -3.34 2.71
N THR A 14 -3.87 -3.29 3.81
CA THR A 14 -2.41 -3.28 3.84
C THR A 14 -1.87 -4.66 3.45
N ASP A 15 -1.32 -4.79 2.24
CA ASP A 15 -0.73 -5.98 1.58
C ASP A 15 -1.31 -6.25 0.18
N ASP A 16 -2.56 -5.83 -0.07
CA ASP A 16 -3.29 -6.14 -1.30
C ASP A 16 -2.56 -5.63 -2.56
N GLY A 17 -1.90 -4.47 -2.48
CA GLY A 17 -1.12 -3.93 -3.60
C GLY A 17 0.14 -4.76 -3.88
N GLU A 18 0.88 -5.13 -2.83
CA GLU A 18 2.08 -5.95 -2.87
C GLU A 18 1.77 -7.36 -3.41
N LEU A 19 0.76 -8.02 -2.85
CA LEU A 19 0.35 -9.38 -3.23
C LEU A 19 -0.32 -9.42 -4.61
N GLY A 20 -1.16 -8.43 -4.90
CA GLY A 20 -1.92 -8.39 -6.15
C GLY A 20 -1.07 -8.00 -7.36
N CYS A 21 -0.12 -7.08 -7.21
CA CYS A 21 0.64 -6.54 -8.34
C CYS A 21 2.05 -6.02 -8.02
N GLY A 22 2.69 -6.46 -6.93
CA GLY A 22 4.02 -5.98 -6.50
C GLY A 22 5.09 -5.98 -7.60
N GLY A 23 5.14 -7.02 -8.45
CA GLY A 23 6.08 -7.04 -9.58
C GLY A 23 5.81 -5.96 -10.64
N THR A 24 4.54 -5.62 -10.88
CA THR A 24 4.17 -4.52 -11.78
C THR A 24 4.49 -3.16 -11.17
N ILE A 25 4.25 -3.00 -9.86
CA ILE A 25 4.63 -1.81 -9.10
C ILE A 25 6.14 -1.58 -9.20
N SER A 26 6.96 -2.60 -8.92
CA SER A 26 8.43 -2.52 -9.02
C SER A 26 8.86 -2.10 -10.42
N ARG A 27 8.32 -2.74 -11.46
CA ARG A 27 8.63 -2.38 -12.86
C ARG A 27 8.28 -0.93 -13.17
N MET A 28 7.14 -0.45 -12.70
CA MET A 28 6.71 0.94 -12.91
C MET A 28 7.63 1.95 -12.21
N VAL A 29 8.09 1.63 -11.00
CA VAL A 29 9.08 2.43 -10.28
C VAL A 29 10.43 2.43 -11.03
N GLU A 30 10.90 1.27 -11.49
CA GLU A 30 12.13 1.13 -12.29
C GLU A 30 12.06 1.90 -13.63
N GLU A 31 10.88 1.95 -14.25
CA GLU A 31 10.60 2.77 -15.44
C GLU A 31 10.56 4.28 -15.16
N GLY A 32 10.73 4.72 -13.90
CA GLY A 32 10.74 6.12 -13.49
C GLY A 32 9.36 6.75 -13.35
N ARG A 33 8.31 5.94 -13.18
CA ARG A 33 6.94 6.44 -12.94
C ARG A 33 6.77 6.85 -11.48
N GLU A 34 5.95 7.87 -11.27
CA GLU A 34 5.57 8.33 -9.94
C GLU A 34 4.39 7.49 -9.43
N VAL A 35 4.72 6.49 -8.59
CA VAL A 35 3.73 5.58 -8.01
C VAL A 35 3.25 6.12 -6.66
N TYR A 36 1.93 6.11 -6.47
CA TYR A 36 1.22 6.31 -5.21
C TYR A 36 0.54 5.03 -4.78
N TYR A 37 0.47 4.81 -3.47
CA TYR A 37 -0.21 3.67 -2.87
C TYR A 37 -1.24 4.19 -1.87
N ALA A 38 -2.49 3.78 -2.01
CA ALA A 38 -3.57 4.09 -1.09
C ALA A 38 -4.12 2.81 -0.45
N ALA A 39 -3.80 2.58 0.83
CA ALA A 39 -4.39 1.53 1.66
C ALA A 39 -5.64 2.09 2.37
N PHE A 40 -6.81 1.51 2.13
CA PHE A 40 -8.06 2.02 2.70
C PHE A 40 -8.27 1.60 4.17
N SER A 41 -7.96 0.36 4.50
CA SER A 41 -8.05 -0.17 5.85
C SER A 41 -6.72 -0.75 6.28
N THR A 42 -6.30 -0.49 7.52
CA THR A 42 -5.13 -1.16 8.12
C THR A 42 -5.44 -2.55 8.63
N ALA A 43 -6.70 -3.00 8.53
CA ALA A 43 -7.18 -4.27 9.07
C ALA A 43 -6.80 -4.50 10.55
N ALA A 44 -6.63 -3.44 11.35
CA ALA A 44 -6.17 -3.53 12.74
C ALA A 44 -7.04 -4.44 13.63
N GLU A 45 -8.36 -4.50 13.39
CA GLU A 45 -9.29 -5.39 14.10
C GLU A 45 -9.08 -6.88 13.77
N SER A 46 -8.38 -7.19 12.68
CA SER A 46 -8.01 -8.55 12.28
C SER A 46 -6.71 -9.03 12.94
N VAL A 47 -5.99 -8.16 13.64
CA VAL A 47 -4.73 -8.52 14.31
C VAL A 47 -5.03 -9.26 15.61
N PRO A 48 -4.61 -10.53 15.76
CA PRO A 48 -4.84 -11.29 16.99
C PRO A 48 -3.83 -10.91 18.09
N PRO A 49 -4.19 -11.06 19.37
CA PRO A 49 -3.21 -11.03 20.46
C PRO A 49 -2.14 -12.14 20.27
N PRO A 50 -0.88 -11.93 20.71
CA PRO A 50 -0.37 -10.78 21.46
C PRO A 50 0.19 -9.65 20.56
N PHE A 51 -0.11 -9.66 19.26
CA PHE A 51 0.51 -8.72 18.33
C PHE A 51 -0.03 -7.29 18.53
N PRO A 52 0.82 -6.25 18.35
CA PRO A 52 0.36 -4.87 18.36
C PRO A 52 -0.65 -4.61 17.25
N SER A 53 -1.75 -3.94 17.55
CA SER A 53 -2.81 -3.64 16.56
C SER A 53 -2.35 -2.78 15.38
N ASP A 54 -1.21 -2.11 15.50
CA ASP A 54 -0.61 -1.27 14.45
C ASP A 54 0.43 -1.99 13.59
N ILE A 55 0.62 -3.31 13.79
CA ILE A 55 1.66 -4.08 13.10
C ILE A 55 1.51 -4.05 11.58
N LEU A 56 0.29 -4.21 11.06
CA LEU A 56 0.02 -4.21 9.62
C LEU A 56 0.27 -2.84 8.97
N GLU A 57 0.03 -1.74 9.70
CA GLU A 57 0.38 -0.39 9.23
C GLU A 57 1.90 -0.20 9.16
N LYS A 58 2.67 -0.79 10.09
CA LYS A 58 4.14 -0.77 10.03
C LYS A 58 4.66 -1.61 8.88
N GLU A 59 4.07 -2.78 8.66
CA GLU A 59 4.45 -3.71 7.61
C GLU A 59 4.25 -3.10 6.21
N VAL A 60 3.11 -2.47 5.92
CA VAL A 60 2.90 -1.80 4.61
C VAL A 60 3.89 -0.66 4.37
N ARG A 61 4.28 0.08 5.42
CA ARG A 61 5.26 1.18 5.31
C ARG A 61 6.64 0.65 4.92
N GLU A 62 7.06 -0.48 5.49
CA GLU A 62 8.31 -1.12 5.11
C GLU A 62 8.20 -1.84 3.75
N GLY A 63 7.09 -2.51 3.47
CA GLY A 63 6.84 -3.22 2.20
C GLY A 63 6.86 -2.28 0.99
N THR A 64 6.13 -1.17 1.07
CA THR A 64 6.10 -0.16 -0.01
C THR A 64 7.44 0.56 -0.19
N LYS A 65 8.20 0.76 0.90
CA LYS A 65 9.58 1.25 0.84
C LYS A 65 10.50 0.28 0.11
N VAL A 66 10.35 -1.04 0.31
CA VAL A 66 11.10 -2.06 -0.46
C VAL A 66 10.73 -2.01 -1.94
N LEU A 67 9.47 -1.74 -2.28
CA LEU A 67 9.03 -1.53 -3.67
C LEU A 67 9.50 -0.19 -4.28
N GLY A 68 10.23 0.63 -3.54
CA GLY A 68 10.75 1.93 -4.00
C GLY A 68 9.72 3.05 -4.05
N ILE A 69 8.57 2.89 -3.39
CA ILE A 69 7.56 3.95 -3.26
C ILE A 69 8.02 4.93 -2.17
N PRO A 70 8.13 6.25 -2.46
CA PRO A 70 8.45 7.24 -1.44
C PRO A 70 7.39 7.27 -0.34
N ALA A 71 7.81 7.47 0.92
CA ALA A 71 6.88 7.54 2.06
C ALA A 71 5.81 8.64 1.90
N ALA A 72 6.14 9.74 1.21
CA ALA A 72 5.18 10.82 0.90
C ALA A 72 4.07 10.39 -0.08
N ASN A 73 4.27 9.31 -0.82
CA ASN A 73 3.33 8.77 -1.80
C ASN A 73 2.52 7.58 -1.25
N LEU A 74 2.77 7.18 0.00
CA LEU A 74 1.97 6.20 0.72
C LEU A 74 0.88 6.89 1.53
N LEU A 75 -0.37 6.66 1.15
CA LEU A 75 -1.58 7.11 1.81
C LEU A 75 -2.17 5.93 2.59
N VAL A 76 -2.16 6.01 3.91
CA VAL A 76 -2.80 5.00 4.77
C VAL A 76 -4.01 5.61 5.43
N TYR A 77 -5.19 5.14 5.01
CA TYR A 77 -6.46 5.44 5.66
C TYR A 77 -6.75 4.40 6.75
N LYS A 78 -7.67 4.72 7.64
CA LYS A 78 -8.04 3.88 8.79
C LYS A 78 -9.52 3.52 8.76
N TYR A 79 -10.05 3.25 7.56
CA TYR A 79 -11.42 2.77 7.44
C TYR A 79 -11.55 1.41 8.11
N LYS A 80 -12.71 1.17 8.71
CA LYS A 80 -12.98 -0.07 9.42
C LYS A 80 -12.94 -1.25 8.43
N VAL A 81 -12.24 -2.31 8.82
CA VAL A 81 -12.08 -3.52 8.01
C VAL A 81 -13.47 -4.08 7.64
N ARG A 82 -13.68 -4.48 6.38
CA ARG A 82 -14.98 -4.98 5.85
C ARG A 82 -16.13 -3.96 5.83
N HIS A 83 -15.85 -2.66 5.97
CA HIS A 83 -16.86 -1.60 5.93
C HIS A 83 -16.44 -0.44 5.00
N LEU A 84 -16.09 -0.76 3.74
CA LEU A 84 -15.83 0.26 2.72
C LEU A 84 -17.15 0.65 2.03
N PRO A 85 -17.52 1.95 1.98
CA PRO A 85 -18.77 2.41 1.37
C PRO A 85 -18.80 2.27 -0.16
#